data_AF-A0AAE0DPZ7-F1
#
_entry.id   AF-A0AAE0DPZ7-F1
#
_cell.length_a   1.000
_cell.length_b   1.000
_cell.length_c   1.000
_cell.angle_alpha   90.00
_cell.angle_beta   90.00
_cell.angle_gamma   90.00
#
_symmetry.space_group_name_H-M   'P 1'
#
loop_
_entity.id
_entity.type
_entity.pdbx_description
1 polymer ?
#
loop_
_entity_poly.entity_id
_entity_poly.type
_entity_poly.pdbx_seq_one_letter_code
_entity_poly.pdbx_strand_id
1 'polypeptide(L)'
;MHQIPILLRLAARFGGDPHLVVRVSIGNDTGSNLQSLYPPELHMLRFDPQTYQGKIGPTFVGTANGIVRRDTIWVEIMVLKDGVTPLTDWIMEEDVVIPGQIGMGNLRLSGAYVRRHLYFATAPGNHQLFVAQKKNGVVSQLPVV
;
A
#
# COMPACT_ATOMS: atom_id res chain seq x y z
N MET A 1 4.46 -6.16 -13.73
CA MET A 1 4.32 -5.66 -12.35
C MET A 1 3.04 -6.22 -11.77
N HIS A 2 3.09 -6.91 -10.62
CA HIS A 2 1.90 -7.52 -10.01
C HIS A 2 1.24 -6.54 -9.05
N GLN A 3 -0.09 -6.54 -9.01
CA GLN A 3 -0.85 -5.71 -8.08
C GLN A 3 -1.25 -6.51 -6.83
N ILE A 4 -1.15 -5.86 -5.69
CA ILE A 4 -1.56 -6.34 -4.37
C ILE A 4 -2.77 -5.50 -3.97
N PRO A 5 -3.96 -6.11 -3.80
CA PRO A 5 -5.12 -5.42 -3.29
C PRO A 5 -4.97 -5.19 -1.78
N ILE A 6 -5.29 -3.98 -1.33
CA ILE A 6 -5.27 -3.60 0.08
C ILE A 6 -6.56 -2.86 0.47
N LEU A 7 -6.90 -2.90 1.75
CA LEU A 7 -7.69 -1.84 2.39
C LEU A 7 -6.72 -0.82 2.96
N LEU A 8 -7.12 0.43 2.94
CA LEU A 8 -6.37 1.55 3.47
C LEU A 8 -7.30 2.44 4.30
N ARG A 9 -6.80 2.94 5.42
CA ARG A 9 -7.47 3.95 6.24
C ARG A 9 -6.47 4.92 6.83
N LEU A 10 -6.96 6.08 7.28
CA LEU A 10 -6.20 6.95 8.16
C LEU A 10 -5.97 6.22 9.48
N ALA A 11 -4.76 6.32 10.04
CA ALA A 11 -4.41 5.60 11.25
C ALA A 11 -5.24 6.11 12.43
N ALA A 12 -5.97 5.19 13.07
CA ALA A 12 -6.95 5.57 14.10
C ALA A 12 -6.30 6.29 15.30
N ARG A 13 -5.07 5.90 15.65
CA ARG A 13 -4.30 6.54 16.73
C ARG A 13 -4.01 8.03 16.52
N PHE A 14 -4.19 8.53 15.30
CA PHE A 14 -3.95 9.92 14.93
C PHE A 14 -5.22 10.70 14.58
N GLY A 15 -6.40 10.17 14.93
CA GLY A 15 -7.69 10.80 14.65
C GLY A 15 -8.36 10.34 13.35
N GLY A 16 -7.88 9.25 12.74
CA GLY A 16 -8.58 8.59 11.63
C GLY A 16 -9.81 7.81 12.11
N ASP A 17 -10.84 7.73 11.27
CA ASP A 17 -12.01 6.86 11.53
C ASP A 17 -11.65 5.39 11.20
N PRO A 18 -11.63 4.46 12.17
CA PRO A 18 -11.26 3.07 11.94
C PRO A 18 -12.24 2.31 11.04
N HIS A 19 -13.45 2.82 10.83
CA HIS A 19 -14.50 2.22 9.99
C HIS A 19 -14.52 2.77 8.57
N LEU A 20 -13.85 3.90 8.31
CA LEU A 20 -13.77 4.51 7.00
C LEU A 20 -12.55 3.98 6.24
N VAL A 21 -12.80 3.06 5.32
CA VAL A 21 -11.76 2.36 4.55
C VAL A 21 -11.94 2.61 3.06
N VAL A 22 -10.81 2.70 2.34
CA VAL A 22 -10.78 2.69 0.88
C VAL A 22 -10.06 1.44 0.40
N ARG A 23 -10.54 0.86 -0.70
CA ARG A 23 -9.91 -0.30 -1.32
C ARG A 23 -9.07 0.16 -2.50
N VAL A 24 -7.79 -0.18 -2.48
CA VAL A 24 -6.84 0.26 -3.49
C VAL A 24 -5.94 -0.90 -3.91
N SER A 25 -5.39 -0.82 -5.12
CA SER A 25 -4.35 -1.74 -5.59
C SER A 25 -3.00 -1.03 -5.56
N ILE A 26 -1.99 -1.70 -4.99
CA ILE A 26 -0.59 -1.27 -4.98
C ILE A 26 0.27 -2.23 -5.80
N GLY A 27 1.25 -1.70 -6.51
CA GLY A 27 2.24 -2.44 -7.28
C GLY A 27 3.32 -3.03 -6.39
N ASN A 28 3.58 -4.33 -6.54
CA ASN A 28 4.79 -4.94 -6.01
C ASN A 28 5.97 -4.54 -6.90
N ASP A 29 6.73 -3.54 -6.48
CA ASP A 29 7.92 -3.05 -7.18
C ASP A 29 9.11 -3.05 -6.22
N THR A 30 10.05 -3.97 -6.38
CA THR A 30 11.23 -4.11 -5.49
C THR A 30 12.15 -2.90 -5.48
N GLY A 31 12.02 -1.96 -6.42
CA GLY A 31 12.84 -0.74 -6.51
C GLY A 31 12.32 0.47 -5.72
N SER A 32 11.03 0.48 -5.31
CA SER A 32 10.48 1.60 -4.52
C SER A 32 10.75 1.43 -3.03
N ASN A 33 10.83 2.49 -2.24
CA ASN A 33 10.83 2.38 -0.77
C ASN A 33 9.63 3.08 -0.12
N LEU A 34 8.74 3.67 -0.94
CA LEU A 34 7.65 4.52 -0.48
C LEU A 34 6.34 4.04 -1.09
N GLN A 35 5.33 3.93 -0.24
CA GLN A 35 3.97 3.75 -0.68
C GLN A 35 3.36 5.10 -1.06
N SER A 36 2.44 5.07 -2.03
CA SER A 36 1.86 6.27 -2.61
C SER A 36 0.35 6.28 -2.47
N LEU A 37 -0.18 7.46 -2.12
CA LEU A 37 -1.61 7.74 -2.00
C LEU A 37 -1.99 8.98 -2.79
N TYR A 38 -3.22 9.01 -3.33
CA TYR A 38 -3.74 10.13 -4.13
C TYR A 38 -4.69 11.02 -3.32
N PRO A 39 -4.76 12.33 -3.63
CA PRO A 39 -5.68 13.26 -2.97
C PRO A 39 -7.15 12.83 -2.94
N PRO A 40 -7.74 12.20 -3.99
CA PRO A 40 -9.12 11.71 -3.92
C PRO A 40 -9.33 10.67 -2.81
N GLU A 41 -8.31 9.87 -2.50
CA GLU A 41 -8.38 8.85 -1.45
C GLU A 41 -8.37 9.50 -0.07
N LEU A 42 -7.57 10.56 0.12
CA LEU A 42 -7.65 11.40 1.32
C LEU A 42 -9.04 11.98 1.51
N HIS A 43 -9.66 12.47 0.43
CA HIS A 43 -11.00 13.03 0.48
C HIS A 43 -12.05 11.97 0.84
N MET A 44 -11.96 10.76 0.26
CA MET A 44 -12.83 9.63 0.61
C MET A 44 -12.66 9.21 2.08
N LEU A 45 -11.45 9.30 2.60
CA LEU A 45 -11.13 9.05 4.01
C LEU A 45 -11.43 10.23 4.94
N ARG A 46 -12.02 11.32 4.41
CA ARG A 46 -12.32 12.54 5.16
C ARG A 46 -11.12 13.09 5.93
N PHE A 47 -9.95 13.00 5.31
CA PHE A 47 -8.73 13.60 5.86
C PHE A 47 -8.95 15.09 6.08
N ASP A 48 -8.76 15.51 7.33
CA ASP A 48 -8.76 16.91 7.70
C ASP A 48 -7.38 17.28 8.28
N PRO A 49 -6.65 18.21 7.64
CA PRO A 49 -5.33 18.63 8.06
C PRO A 49 -5.26 19.27 9.45
N GLN A 50 -6.40 19.71 10.03
CA GLN A 50 -6.48 20.34 11.35
C GLN A 50 -6.71 19.33 12.48
N THR A 51 -7.38 18.22 12.18
CA THR A 51 -7.77 17.21 13.19
C THR A 51 -6.91 15.96 13.11
N TYR A 52 -6.37 15.63 11.95
CA TYR A 52 -5.51 14.47 11.78
C TYR A 52 -4.06 14.76 12.20
N GLN A 53 -3.62 14.12 13.28
CA GLN A 53 -2.29 14.31 13.88
C GLN A 53 -1.20 13.44 13.24
N GLY A 54 -1.54 12.62 12.24
CA GLY A 54 -0.65 11.64 11.62
C GLY A 54 0.21 12.21 10.51
N LYS A 55 0.28 13.53 10.36
CA LYS A 55 1.20 14.19 9.42
C LYS A 55 2.63 14.06 9.92
N ILE A 56 3.48 13.50 9.08
CA ILE A 56 4.91 13.31 9.38
C ILE A 56 5.70 14.54 8.93
N GLY A 57 5.25 15.18 7.85
CA GLY A 57 5.91 16.30 7.22
C GLY A 57 6.37 15.96 5.81
N PRO A 58 7.09 16.88 5.16
CA PRO A 58 7.54 16.68 3.79
C PRO A 58 8.71 15.69 3.70
N THR A 59 8.74 14.89 2.64
CA THR A 59 9.89 14.09 2.22
C THR A 59 10.30 14.43 0.78
N PHE A 60 11.53 14.09 0.41
CA PHE A 60 12.04 14.24 -0.94
C PHE A 60 11.99 12.90 -1.67
N VAL A 61 11.25 12.86 -2.78
CA VAL A 61 11.07 11.67 -3.61
C VAL A 61 11.84 11.85 -4.91
N GLY A 62 12.75 10.93 -5.19
CA GLY A 62 13.40 10.84 -6.50
C GLY A 62 12.43 10.33 -7.55
N THR A 63 12.26 11.08 -8.63
CA THR A 63 11.49 10.68 -9.81
C THR A 63 12.38 10.68 -11.04
N ALA A 64 11.91 10.12 -12.15
CA ALA A 64 12.63 10.18 -13.43
C ALA A 64 12.92 11.63 -13.87
N ASN A 65 12.11 12.60 -13.43
CA ASN A 65 12.25 14.02 -13.75
C ASN A 65 13.00 14.82 -12.67
N GLY A 66 13.66 14.15 -11.73
CA GLY A 66 14.38 14.76 -10.62
C GLY A 66 13.69 14.61 -9.27
N ILE A 67 14.21 15.31 -8.26
CA ILE A 67 13.76 15.21 -6.88
C ILE A 67 12.59 16.17 -6.64
N VAL A 68 11.50 15.66 -6.08
CA VAL A 68 10.30 16.46 -5.75
C VAL A 68 9.97 16.35 -4.27
N ARG A 69 9.50 17.45 -3.68
CA ARG A 69 9.00 17.47 -2.29
C ARG A 69 7.56 16.97 -2.26
N ARG A 70 7.24 16.05 -1.36
CA ARG A 70 5.91 15.46 -1.16
C ARG A 70 5.55 15.42 0.31
N ASP A 71 4.27 15.53 0.62
CA ASP A 71 3.80 15.37 2.00
C ASP A 71 3.71 13.88 2.35
N THR A 72 4.09 13.55 3.58
CA THR A 72 4.01 12.20 4.12
C THR A 72 3.05 12.15 5.31
N ILE A 73 2.23 11.11 5.34
CA ILE A 73 1.29 10.83 6.42
C ILE A 73 1.41 9.38 6.88
N TRP A 74 1.05 9.14 8.13
CA TRP A 74 0.79 7.79 8.60
C TRP A 74 -0.55 7.30 8.06
N VAL A 75 -0.59 6.06 7.60
CA VAL A 75 -1.82 5.33 7.27
C VAL A 75 -1.78 3.94 7.89
N GLU A 76 -2.92 3.27 7.90
CA GLU A 76 -2.99 1.85 8.17
C GLU A 76 -3.48 1.11 6.93
N ILE A 77 -2.80 0.01 6.60
CA ILE A 77 -3.15 -0.86 5.49
C ILE A 77 -3.44 -2.27 5.96
N MET A 78 -4.29 -2.96 5.23
CA MET A 78 -4.55 -4.38 5.39
C MET A 78 -4.40 -5.04 4.03
N VAL A 79 -3.50 -6.01 3.91
CA VAL A 79 -3.29 -6.73 2.66
C VAL A 79 -4.38 -7.76 2.49
N LEU A 80 -4.93 -7.85 1.28
CA LEU A 80 -6.00 -8.78 0.97
C LEU A 80 -5.49 -9.93 0.11
N LYS A 81 -5.77 -11.15 0.53
CA LYS A 81 -5.67 -12.36 -0.29
C LYS A 81 -6.90 -12.45 -1.21
N ASP A 82 -6.67 -12.76 -2.47
CA ASP A 82 -7.71 -12.89 -3.52
C ASP A 82 -8.61 -11.65 -3.62
N GLY A 83 -8.06 -10.50 -3.23
CA GLY A 83 -8.77 -9.23 -3.20
C GLY A 83 -9.69 -9.05 -2.01
N VAL A 84 -10.24 -10.09 -1.39
CA VAL A 84 -11.35 -9.96 -0.42
C VAL A 84 -11.00 -10.41 1.00
N THR A 85 -10.11 -11.39 1.15
CA THR A 85 -9.84 -12.01 2.46
C THR A 85 -8.68 -11.28 3.14
N PRO A 86 -8.83 -10.74 4.36
CA PRO A 86 -7.70 -10.21 5.11
C PRO A 86 -6.57 -11.23 5.22
N LEU A 87 -5.38 -10.86 4.71
CA LEU A 87 -4.15 -11.64 4.83
C LEU A 87 -3.31 -11.18 6.02
N THR A 88 -3.44 -9.91 6.39
CA THR A 88 -2.74 -9.29 7.53
C THR A 88 -3.74 -8.63 8.45
N ASP A 89 -3.31 -8.35 9.68
CA ASP A 89 -3.94 -7.30 10.48
C ASP A 89 -3.68 -5.91 9.86
N TRP A 90 -4.23 -4.87 10.48
CA TRP A 90 -3.90 -3.49 10.16
C TRP A 90 -2.44 -3.21 10.49
N ILE A 91 -1.71 -2.81 9.47
CA ILE A 91 -0.29 -2.50 9.49
C ILE A 91 -0.13 -1.01 9.29
N MET A 92 0.78 -0.41 10.05
CA MET A 92 1.11 0.99 9.88
C MET A 92 2.15 1.20 8.79
N GLU A 93 1.91 2.16 7.91
CA GLU A 93 2.81 2.53 6.82
C GLU A 93 2.93 4.06 6.69
N GLU A 94 4.09 4.49 6.20
CA GLU A 94 4.31 5.87 5.78
C GLU A 94 3.95 6.02 4.31
N ASP A 95 2.88 6.77 4.04
CA ASP A 95 2.39 7.03 2.68
C ASP A 95 2.75 8.43 2.24
N VAL A 96 3.26 8.52 1.01
CA VAL A 96 3.53 9.78 0.34
C VAL A 96 2.33 10.18 -0.49
N VAL A 97 1.85 11.41 -0.30
CA VAL A 97 0.76 11.98 -1.08
C VAL A 97 1.32 12.47 -2.41
N ILE A 98 0.95 11.81 -3.51
CA ILE A 98 1.38 12.16 -4.86
C ILE A 98 0.21 12.72 -5.68
N PRO A 99 0.43 13.69 -6.59
CA PRO A 99 -0.59 14.13 -7.51
C PRO A 99 -1.05 12.97 -8.40
N GLY A 100 -2.35 12.81 -8.54
CA GLY A 100 -2.94 11.77 -9.38
C GLY A 100 -4.43 11.63 -9.15
N GLN A 101 -5.06 10.81 -9.97
CA GLN A 101 -6.45 10.39 -9.78
C GLN A 101 -6.58 8.87 -9.82
N ILE A 102 -7.64 8.38 -9.18
CA ILE A 102 -8.04 6.98 -9.24
C ILE A 102 -8.27 6.61 -10.72
N GLY A 103 -7.66 5.52 -11.17
CA GLY A 103 -7.82 5.03 -12.54
C GLY A 103 -6.85 5.61 -13.59
N MET A 104 -5.99 6.59 -13.25
CA MET A 104 -5.03 7.19 -14.19
C MET A 104 -3.78 6.33 -14.49
N GLY A 105 -3.82 5.01 -14.29
CA GLY A 105 -2.78 4.09 -14.74
C GLY A 105 -1.43 4.14 -14.01
N ASN A 106 -1.16 5.15 -13.17
CA ASN A 106 0.02 5.18 -12.32
C ASN A 106 -0.14 4.13 -11.21
N LEU A 107 0.66 3.05 -11.26
CA LEU A 107 0.69 2.06 -10.19
C LEU A 107 1.25 2.73 -8.93
N ARG A 108 0.47 2.69 -7.84
CA ARG A 108 0.99 2.96 -6.49
C ARG A 108 2.11 1.95 -6.23
N LEU A 109 3.17 2.31 -5.54
CA LEU A 109 4.24 1.37 -5.24
C LEU A 109 4.02 0.83 -3.83
N SER A 110 4.45 -0.41 -3.56
CA SER A 110 4.34 -0.97 -2.21
C SER A 110 5.39 -0.34 -1.29
N GLY A 111 5.02 -0.06 -0.04
CA GLY A 111 5.95 0.37 0.99
C GLY A 111 6.95 -0.72 1.39
N ALA A 112 7.94 -0.34 2.19
CA ALA A 112 8.96 -1.26 2.68
C ALA A 112 8.40 -2.31 3.65
N TYR A 113 7.30 -2.01 4.37
CA TYR A 113 6.75 -2.93 5.35
C TYR A 113 6.13 -4.15 4.66
N VAL A 114 5.34 -3.92 3.60
CA VAL A 114 4.73 -5.00 2.79
C VAL A 114 5.78 -6.01 2.35
N ARG A 115 6.98 -5.56 1.95
CA ARG A 115 8.07 -6.46 1.50
C ARG A 115 8.80 -7.17 2.63
N ARG A 116 8.90 -6.54 3.81
CA ARG A 116 9.61 -7.13 4.96
C ARG A 116 8.77 -8.15 5.71
N HIS A 117 7.45 -8.10 5.59
CA HIS A 117 6.54 -8.91 6.40
C HIS A 117 5.71 -9.92 5.61
N LEU A 118 5.72 -9.83 4.28
CA LEU A 118 5.05 -10.80 3.41
C LEU A 118 6.06 -11.49 2.49
N TYR A 119 5.87 -12.78 2.31
CA TYR A 119 6.54 -13.58 1.32
C TYR A 119 5.72 -13.54 0.02
N PHE A 120 6.42 -13.35 -1.09
CA PHE A 120 5.85 -13.34 -2.43
C PHE A 120 6.50 -14.42 -3.28
N ALA A 121 5.72 -15.08 -4.14
CA ALA A 121 6.25 -15.93 -5.19
C ALA A 121 5.40 -15.85 -6.46
N THR A 122 6.02 -16.20 -7.57
CA THR A 122 5.38 -16.47 -8.86
C THR A 122 5.81 -17.87 -9.30
N ALA A 123 4.98 -18.58 -10.07
CA ALA A 123 5.37 -19.85 -10.65
C ALA A 123 5.62 -19.69 -12.16
N PRO A 124 6.59 -20.41 -12.76
CA PRO A 124 6.79 -20.38 -14.20
C PRO A 124 5.49 -20.73 -14.95
N GLY A 125 5.12 -19.93 -15.95
CA GLY A 125 3.92 -20.15 -16.75
C GLY A 125 2.61 -19.68 -16.11
N ASN A 126 2.59 -19.21 -14.86
CA ASN A 126 1.45 -18.48 -14.30
C ASN A 126 1.84 -17.03 -14.00
N HIS A 127 1.01 -16.08 -14.46
CA HIS A 127 1.16 -14.67 -14.13
C HIS A 127 0.56 -14.32 -12.76
N GLN A 128 0.44 -15.32 -11.87
CA GLN A 128 -0.21 -15.18 -10.57
C GLN A 128 0.83 -14.84 -9.50
N LEU A 129 0.56 -13.80 -8.72
CA LEU A 129 1.35 -13.45 -7.54
C LEU A 129 0.76 -14.17 -6.33
N PHE A 130 1.53 -15.07 -5.74
CA PHE A 130 1.22 -15.70 -4.47
C PHE A 130 1.79 -14.86 -3.33
N VAL A 131 1.02 -14.71 -2.26
CA VAL A 131 1.40 -13.93 -1.09
C VAL A 131 1.02 -14.66 0.19
N ALA A 132 1.92 -14.66 1.18
CA ALA A 132 1.61 -15.17 2.52
C ALA A 132 2.50 -14.53 3.59
N GLN A 133 2.04 -14.51 4.85
CA GLN A 133 2.83 -14.03 5.99
C GLN A 133 4.00 -14.96 6.35
N LYS A 134 3.91 -16.25 6.00
CA LYS A 134 4.95 -17.25 6.30
C LYS A 134 5.45 -17.89 5.01
N LYS A 135 6.75 -18.16 4.92
CA LYS A 135 7.39 -18.78 3.75
C LYS A 135 6.70 -20.08 3.32
N ASN A 136 6.41 -20.99 4.26
CA ASN A 136 5.73 -22.25 3.98
C ASN A 136 4.33 -22.04 3.38
N GLY A 137 3.64 -20.96 3.77
CA GLY A 137 2.33 -20.61 3.25
C GLY A 137 2.36 -20.14 1.79
N VAL A 138 3.50 -19.62 1.30
CA VAL A 138 3.68 -19.35 -0.13
C VAL A 138 4.00 -20.64 -0.88
N VAL A 139 4.89 -21.47 -0.34
CA VAL A 139 5.28 -22.75 -0.97
C VAL A 139 4.07 -23.67 -1.17
N SER A 140 3.15 -23.73 -0.21
CA SER A 140 1.93 -24.52 -0.32
C SER A 140 0.92 -24.02 -1.37
N GLN A 141 1.07 -22.78 -1.85
CA GLN A 141 0.22 -22.20 -2.90
C GLN A 141 0.80 -22.40 -4.30
N LEU A 142 2.08 -22.77 -4.40
CA LEU A 142 2.71 -23.02 -5.69
C LEU A 142 2.15 -24.32 -6.30
N PRO A 143 1.89 -24.35 -7.61
CA PRO A 143 1.51 -25.58 -8.29
C PRO A 143 2.60 -26.64 -8.08
N VAL A 144 2.18 -27.84 -7.72
CA VAL A 144 3.06 -29.01 -7.69
C VAL A 144 3.36 -29.38 -9.14
N VAL A 145 4.64 -29.38 -9.49
CA VAL A 145 5.12 -29.81 -10.82
C VAL A 145 5.40 -31.31 -10.79
#